data_AF-A0A4C1ZXR4-F1
#
_entry.id   AF-A0A4C1ZXR4-F1
#
_cell.length_a   1.000
_cell.length_b   1.000
_cell.length_c   1.000
_cell.angle_alpha   90.00
_cell.angle_beta   90.00
_cell.angle_gamma   90.00
#
_symmetry.space_group_name_H-M   'P 1'
#
loop_
_entity.id
_entity.type
_entity.pdbx_description
1 polymer ?
#
loop_
_entity_poly.entity_id
_entity_poly.type
_entity_poly.pdbx_seq_one_letter_code
_entity_poly.pdbx_strand_id
1 'polypeptide(L)'
;MAAQVEQVIHQSRAARSMLRPVLRSHLPLRAKLALYKGYIRSRLTYAAPAWYALCSTSQRKRIQALQNIALRMIVGAGRYVLNSVIARDLCIETVKEFIQRIARQMFDIADQGPHEFLRNITPTHERSPSGRPLPRELVKTPPHKN
;
A
#
# COMPACT_ATOMS: atom_id res chain seq x y z
N MET A 1 -14.38 -0.36 -9.99
CA MET A 1 -13.18 -0.21 -9.12
C MET A 1 -13.44 -0.47 -7.65
N ALA A 2 -14.54 0.03 -7.05
CA ALA A 2 -14.83 -0.24 -5.64
C ALA A 2 -14.81 -1.75 -5.28
N ALA A 3 -15.40 -2.60 -6.12
CA ALA A 3 -15.41 -4.06 -5.92
C ALA A 3 -14.00 -4.68 -5.79
N GLN A 4 -13.04 -4.26 -6.62
CA GLN A 4 -11.68 -4.78 -6.56
C GLN A 4 -10.97 -4.40 -5.26
N VAL A 5 -11.12 -3.14 -4.83
CA VAL A 5 -10.54 -2.66 -3.57
C VAL A 5 -11.13 -3.40 -2.38
N GLU A 6 -12.45 -3.61 -2.37
CA GLU A 6 -13.12 -4.40 -1.33
C GLU A 6 -12.66 -5.86 -1.32
N GLN A 7 -12.47 -6.47 -2.49
CA GLN A 7 -11.94 -7.82 -2.61
C GLN A 7 -10.51 -7.92 -2.02
N VAL A 8 -9.63 -6.98 -2.36
CA VAL A 8 -8.26 -6.91 -1.82
C VAL A 8 -8.28 -6.74 -0.29
N ILE A 9 -9.15 -5.87 0.22
CA ILE A 9 -9.35 -5.68 1.67
C ILE A 9 -9.84 -6.98 2.32
N HIS A 10 -10.81 -7.66 1.72
CA HIS A 10 -11.36 -8.92 2.21
C HIS A 10 -10.31 -10.03 2.25
N GLN A 11 -9.57 -10.22 1.15
CA GLN A 11 -8.49 -11.21 1.06
C GLN A 11 -7.37 -10.92 2.07
N SER A 12 -7.00 -9.65 2.25
CA SER A 12 -5.98 -9.25 3.22
C SER A 12 -6.43 -9.50 4.67
N ARG A 13 -7.73 -9.28 4.96
CA ARG A 13 -8.33 -9.61 6.27
C ARG A 13 -8.32 -11.11 6.53
N ALA A 14 -8.71 -11.91 5.54
CA ALA A 14 -8.70 -13.37 5.62
C ALA A 14 -7.27 -13.89 5.87
N ALA A 15 -6.29 -13.43 5.09
CA ALA A 15 -4.88 -13.75 5.25
C ALA A 15 -4.36 -13.44 6.67
N ARG A 16 -4.68 -12.24 7.19
CA ARG A 16 -4.33 -11.86 8.57
C ARG A 16 -5.02 -12.75 9.60
N SER A 17 -6.29 -13.12 9.37
CA SER A 17 -7.04 -14.00 10.28
C SER A 17 -6.39 -15.38 10.37
N MET A 18 -6.02 -15.96 9.23
CA MET A 18 -5.31 -17.24 9.15
C MET A 18 -3.96 -17.18 9.86
N LEU A 19 -3.19 -16.10 9.67
CA LEU A 19 -1.87 -15.94 10.28
C LEU A 19 -1.91 -15.49 11.75
N ARG A 20 -3.10 -15.20 12.30
CA ARG A 20 -3.23 -14.66 13.67
C ARG A 20 -2.52 -15.50 14.74
N PRO A 21 -2.58 -16.85 14.76
CA PRO A 21 -1.87 -17.66 15.75
C PRO A 21 -0.36 -17.45 15.68
N VAL A 22 0.19 -17.40 14.46
CA VAL A 22 1.62 -17.21 14.22
C VAL A 22 2.07 -15.80 14.58
N LEU A 23 1.31 -14.78 14.21
CA LEU A 23 1.67 -13.38 14.51
C LEU A 23 1.64 -13.07 16.02
N ARG A 24 0.79 -13.77 16.79
CA ARG A 24 0.68 -13.62 18.25
C ARG A 24 1.58 -14.55 19.06
N SER A 25 2.23 -15.51 18.43
CA SER A 25 3.12 -16.48 19.09
C SER A 25 4.40 -15.84 19.68
N HIS A 26 5.24 -16.62 20.34
CA HIS A 26 6.55 -16.18 20.84
C HIS A 26 7.67 -16.19 19.76
N LEU A 27 7.31 -16.27 18.48
CA LEU A 27 8.29 -16.21 17.39
C LEU A 27 9.09 -14.90 17.40
N PRO A 28 10.36 -14.93 16.93
CA PRO A 28 11.16 -13.71 16.78
C PRO A 28 10.43 -12.65 15.95
N LEU A 29 10.53 -11.39 16.39
CA LEU A 29 9.87 -10.25 15.73
C LEU A 29 10.19 -10.19 14.24
N ARG A 30 11.45 -10.42 13.86
CA ARG A 30 11.91 -10.43 12.46
C ARG A 30 11.14 -11.44 11.60
N ALA A 31 10.86 -12.64 12.11
CA ALA A 31 10.12 -13.68 11.39
C ALA A 31 8.65 -13.26 11.16
N LYS A 32 8.01 -12.71 12.18
CA LYS A 32 6.63 -12.19 12.07
C LYS A 32 6.54 -11.04 11.06
N LEU A 33 7.52 -10.14 11.07
CA LEU A 33 7.60 -9.04 10.10
C LEU A 33 7.82 -9.57 8.68
N ALA A 34 8.66 -10.59 8.50
CA ALA A 34 8.84 -11.24 7.20
C ALA A 34 7.52 -11.82 6.67
N LEU A 35 6.74 -12.50 7.50
CA LEU A 35 5.41 -13.01 7.14
C LEU A 35 4.43 -11.90 6.77
N TYR A 36 4.40 -10.82 7.54
CA TYR A 36 3.59 -9.65 7.20
C TYR A 36 3.98 -9.06 5.84
N LYS A 37 5.29 -8.85 5.61
CA LYS A 37 5.83 -8.27 4.38
C LYS A 37 5.58 -9.17 3.17
N GLY A 38 5.77 -10.47 3.32
CA GLY A 38 5.71 -11.47 2.25
C GLY A 38 4.30 -11.94 1.89
N TYR A 39 3.35 -11.94 2.83
CA TYR A 39 2.00 -12.47 2.58
C TYR A 39 0.88 -11.45 2.73
N ILE A 40 0.81 -10.73 3.85
CA ILE A 40 -0.30 -9.81 4.12
C ILE A 40 -0.15 -8.55 3.26
N ARG A 41 1.03 -7.92 3.31
CA ARG A 41 1.30 -6.69 2.57
C ARG A 41 1.31 -6.94 1.07
N SER A 42 1.91 -8.03 0.60
CA SER A 42 1.90 -8.39 -0.82
C SER A 42 0.48 -8.53 -1.38
N ARG A 43 -0.44 -9.22 -0.68
CA ARG A 43 -1.86 -9.30 -1.05
C ARG A 43 -2.54 -7.92 -1.05
N LEU A 44 -2.22 -7.08 -0.07
CA LEU A 44 -2.80 -5.73 0.04
C LEU A 44 -2.31 -4.79 -1.08
N THR A 45 -1.05 -4.91 -1.51
CA THR A 45 -0.39 -3.94 -2.40
C THR A 45 -0.11 -4.46 -3.81
N TYR A 46 -0.49 -5.69 -4.16
CA TYR A 46 -0.13 -6.35 -5.43
C TYR A 46 -0.35 -5.48 -6.67
N ALA A 47 -1.57 -5.01 -6.90
CA ALA A 47 -1.92 -4.17 -8.06
C ALA A 47 -2.06 -2.68 -7.70
N ALA A 48 -1.58 -2.27 -6.52
CA ALA A 48 -1.86 -0.95 -5.96
C ALA A 48 -1.41 0.23 -6.83
N PRO A 49 -0.28 0.20 -7.55
CA PRO A 49 0.10 1.28 -8.46
C PRO A 49 -0.99 1.62 -9.48
N ALA A 50 -1.79 0.63 -9.92
CA ALA A 50 -2.83 0.82 -10.92
C ALA A 50 -4.13 1.42 -10.35
N TRP A 51 -4.50 1.10 -9.11
CA TRP A 51 -5.83 1.46 -8.57
C TRP A 51 -5.81 2.42 -7.36
N TYR A 52 -4.69 2.61 -6.67
CA TYR A 52 -4.66 3.38 -5.42
C TYR A 52 -4.95 4.88 -5.61
N ALA A 53 -4.62 5.42 -6.79
CA ALA A 53 -5.00 6.78 -7.20
C ALA A 53 -6.51 6.98 -7.18
N LEU A 54 -7.24 5.93 -7.56
CA LEU A 54 -8.67 5.92 -7.80
C LEU A 54 -9.48 5.62 -6.52
N CYS A 55 -8.79 5.24 -5.43
CA CYS A 55 -9.44 5.02 -4.15
C CYS A 55 -9.94 6.31 -3.51
N SER A 56 -11.13 6.23 -2.90
CA SER A 56 -11.64 7.27 -2.03
C SER A 56 -10.81 7.42 -0.76
N THR A 57 -10.94 8.56 -0.08
CA THR A 57 -10.27 8.80 1.21
C THR A 57 -10.66 7.76 2.27
N SER A 58 -11.91 7.31 2.29
CA SER A 58 -12.39 6.27 3.21
C SER A 58 -11.76 4.90 2.92
N GLN A 59 -11.62 4.52 1.66
CA GLN A 59 -10.93 3.29 1.26
C GLN A 59 -9.45 3.32 1.64
N ARG A 60 -8.75 4.44 1.38
CA ARG A 60 -7.34 4.61 1.79
C ARG A 60 -7.16 4.49 3.30
N LYS A 61 -8.07 5.07 4.10
CA LYS A 61 -8.07 4.92 5.57
C LYS A 61 -8.24 3.45 5.99
N ARG A 62 -9.15 2.71 5.35
CA ARG A 62 -9.36 1.27 5.64
C ARG A 62 -8.13 0.43 5.29
N ILE A 63 -7.48 0.70 4.16
CA ILE A 63 -6.23 0.04 3.74
C ILE A 63 -5.13 0.30 4.77
N GLN A 64 -4.93 1.55 5.20
CA GLN A 64 -3.94 1.87 6.22
C GLN A 64 -4.27 1.22 7.57
N ALA A 65 -5.55 1.14 7.94
CA ALA A 65 -5.98 0.48 9.16
C ALA A 65 -5.63 -1.02 9.16
N LEU A 66 -5.69 -1.71 8.02
CA LEU A 66 -5.27 -3.12 7.92
C LEU A 66 -3.80 -3.30 8.27
N GLN A 67 -2.91 -2.46 7.74
CA GLN A 67 -1.50 -2.43 8.12
C GLN A 67 -1.34 -2.16 9.63
N ASN A 68 -1.98 -1.11 10.14
CA ASN A 68 -1.85 -0.72 11.54
C ASN A 68 -2.30 -1.83 12.51
N ILE A 69 -3.39 -2.54 12.19
CA ILE A 69 -3.85 -3.67 13.01
C ILE A 69 -2.87 -4.85 12.93
N ALA A 70 -2.32 -5.13 11.74
CA ALA A 70 -1.33 -6.21 11.59
C ALA A 70 -0.05 -5.91 12.38
N LEU A 71 0.50 -4.69 12.27
CA LEU A 71 1.70 -4.30 13.01
C LEU A 71 1.47 -4.31 14.53
N ARG A 72 0.33 -3.79 14.99
CA ARG A 72 -0.03 -3.84 16.41
C ARG A 72 -0.16 -5.28 16.91
N MET A 73 -0.71 -6.19 16.10
CA MET A 73 -0.81 -7.61 16.43
C MET A 73 0.56 -8.29 16.54
N ILE A 74 1.51 -7.93 15.67
CA ILE A 74 2.88 -8.47 15.67
C ILE A 74 3.65 -8.07 16.93
N VAL A 75 3.55 -6.78 17.30
CA VAL A 75 4.24 -6.23 18.49
C VAL A 75 3.51 -6.60 19.79
N GLY A 76 2.21 -6.90 19.72
CA GLY A 76 1.39 -7.09 20.93
C GLY A 76 1.09 -5.78 21.66
N ALA A 77 1.18 -4.63 20.96
CA ALA A 77 1.02 -3.32 21.59
C ALA A 77 -0.43 -3.01 21.98
N GLY A 78 -0.58 -2.33 23.13
CA GLY A 78 -1.87 -1.84 23.63
C GLY A 78 -2.50 -0.75 22.76
N ARG A 79 -3.73 -0.36 23.09
CA ARG A 79 -4.46 0.72 22.39
C ARG A 79 -3.85 2.11 22.60
N TYR A 80 -3.17 2.31 23.74
CA TYR A 80 -2.51 3.57 24.10
C TYR A 80 -1.25 3.86 23.27
N VAL A 81 -0.66 2.84 22.63
CA VAL A 81 0.50 3.03 21.76
C VAL A 81 0.06 3.55 20.39
N LEU A 82 0.59 4.72 20.03
CA LEU A 82 0.32 5.37 18.75
C LEU A 82 0.80 4.51 17.57
N ASN A 83 -0.01 4.47 16.49
CA ASN A 83 0.35 3.75 15.27
C ASN A 83 1.66 4.27 14.64
N SER A 84 1.91 5.58 14.73
CA SER A 84 3.11 6.23 14.20
C SER A 84 4.37 5.78 14.93
N VAL A 85 4.29 5.58 16.26
CA VAL A 85 5.41 5.06 17.06
C VAL A 85 5.70 3.62 16.66
N ILE A 86 4.68 2.75 16.58
CA ILE A 86 4.85 1.37 16.12
C ILE A 86 5.49 1.31 14.73
N ALA A 87 5.02 2.13 13.78
CA ALA A 87 5.57 2.14 12.42
C ALA A 87 7.02 2.62 12.39
N ARG A 88 7.36 3.64 13.20
CA ARG A 88 8.72 4.19 13.36
C ARG A 88 9.67 3.15 13.93
N ASP A 89 9.31 2.53 15.05
CA ASP A 89 10.17 1.57 15.77
C ASP A 89 10.41 0.30 14.94
N LEU A 90 9.41 -0.10 14.14
CA LEU A 90 9.55 -1.22 13.21
C LEU A 90 10.26 -0.85 11.89
N CYS A 91 10.56 0.43 11.67
CA CYS A 91 11.06 0.98 10.41
C CYS A 91 10.21 0.55 9.20
N ILE A 92 8.89 0.63 9.34
CA ILE A 92 7.92 0.26 8.29
C ILE A 92 7.24 1.51 7.77
N GLU A 93 7.45 1.78 6.48
CA GLU A 93 6.74 2.80 5.72
C GLU A 93 5.23 2.55 5.70
N THR A 94 4.44 3.62 5.57
CA THR A 94 2.98 3.53 5.44
C THR A 94 2.59 2.82 4.14
N VAL A 95 1.34 2.34 4.04
CA VAL A 95 0.86 1.70 2.80
C VAL A 95 0.97 2.69 1.63
N LYS A 96 0.67 3.97 1.88
CA LYS A 96 0.76 5.03 0.89
C LYS A 96 2.20 5.18 0.37
N GLU A 97 3.17 5.35 1.27
CA GLU A 97 4.57 5.53 0.91
C GLU A 97 5.12 4.32 0.15
N PHE A 98 4.81 3.10 0.64
CA PHE A 98 5.15 1.86 -0.05
C PHE A 98 4.64 1.87 -1.49
N ILE A 99 3.35 2.16 -1.68
CA ILE A 99 2.70 2.19 -2.99
C ILE A 99 3.32 3.26 -3.89
N GLN A 100 3.59 4.46 -3.36
CA GLN A 100 4.22 5.53 -4.13
C GLN A 100 5.65 5.17 -4.54
N ARG A 101 6.40 4.45 -3.70
CA ARG A 101 7.74 3.98 -4.02
C ARG A 101 7.72 2.92 -5.13
N ILE A 102 6.86 1.91 -5.03
CA ILE A 102 6.73 0.89 -6.09
C ILE A 102 6.15 1.48 -7.39
N ALA A 103 5.23 2.45 -7.30
CA ALA A 103 4.65 3.09 -8.47
C ALA A 103 5.71 3.91 -9.22
N ARG A 104 6.55 4.69 -8.51
CA ARG A 104 7.70 5.40 -9.10
C ARG A 104 8.59 4.44 -9.87
N GLN A 105 9.08 3.41 -9.20
CA GLN A 105 9.94 2.41 -9.82
C GLN A 105 9.31 1.76 -11.06
N MET A 106 8.02 1.41 -10.99
CA MET A 106 7.29 0.82 -12.12
C MET A 106 7.22 1.77 -13.33
N PHE A 107 6.92 3.05 -13.10
CA PHE A 107 6.84 4.05 -14.17
C PHE A 107 8.23 4.42 -14.72
N ASP A 108 9.24 4.54 -13.86
CA ASP A 108 10.62 4.81 -14.29
C ASP A 108 11.14 3.69 -15.20
N ILE A 109 10.86 2.43 -14.88
CA ILE A 109 11.20 1.27 -15.72
C ILE A 109 10.46 1.33 -17.05
N ALA A 110 9.17 1.70 -17.06
CA ALA A 110 8.39 1.83 -18.28
C ALA A 110 8.94 2.94 -19.20
N ASP A 111 9.36 4.06 -18.61
CA ASP A 111 9.90 5.22 -19.32
C ASP A 111 11.31 4.93 -19.89
N GLN A 112 12.16 4.20 -19.16
CA GLN A 112 13.51 3.83 -19.59
C GLN A 112 13.54 2.60 -20.51
N GLY A 113 12.51 1.76 -20.49
CA GLY A 113 12.48 0.49 -21.23
C GLY A 113 12.63 0.67 -22.74
N PRO A 114 13.15 -0.33 -23.48
CA PRO A 114 13.42 -0.22 -24.93
C PRO A 114 12.15 -0.20 -25.80
N HIS A 115 10.99 -0.42 -25.19
CA HIS A 115 9.72 -0.60 -25.87
C HIS A 115 8.89 0.69 -25.87
N GLU A 116 8.78 1.32 -27.03
CA GLU A 116 8.03 2.57 -27.22
C GLU A 116 6.56 2.47 -26.78
N PHE A 117 5.91 1.33 -27.04
CA PHE A 117 4.52 1.12 -26.63
C PHE A 117 4.34 1.19 -25.11
N LEU A 118 5.29 0.73 -24.30
CA LEU A 118 5.21 0.83 -22.83
C LEU A 118 5.33 2.27 -22.35
N ARG A 119 6.20 3.06 -23.00
CA ARG A 119 6.35 4.50 -22.75
C ARG A 119 5.03 5.22 -23.07
N ASN A 120 4.41 4.87 -24.21
CA ASN A 120 3.18 5.49 -24.72
C ASN A 120 1.88 5.02 -24.05
N ILE A 121 1.87 3.91 -23.31
CA ILE A 121 0.70 3.50 -22.49
C ILE A 121 0.51 4.44 -21.29
N THR A 122 1.56 5.14 -20.89
CA THR A 122 1.55 5.91 -19.64
C THR A 122 2.00 7.37 -19.76
N PRO A 123 1.61 8.17 -20.78
CA PRO A 123 1.92 9.59 -20.79
C PRO A 123 1.44 10.31 -19.52
N THR A 124 2.09 11.43 -19.21
CA THR A 124 1.58 12.43 -18.27
C THR A 124 0.37 13.12 -18.91
N HIS A 125 -0.75 12.40 -19.04
CA HIS A 125 -1.94 12.95 -19.68
C HIS A 125 -2.42 14.15 -18.86
N GLU A 126 -2.94 15.15 -19.55
CA GLU A 126 -3.80 16.15 -18.94
C GLU A 126 -4.97 15.46 -18.25
N ARG A 127 -5.43 16.05 -17.14
CA ARG A 127 -6.48 15.47 -16.31
C ARG A 127 -7.70 15.23 -17.21
N SER A 128 -8.22 14.00 -17.23
CA SER A 128 -9.41 13.67 -18.02
C SER A 128 -10.52 14.68 -17.72
N PRO A 129 -11.32 15.12 -18.71
CA PRO A 129 -12.46 16.03 -18.49
C PRO A 129 -13.44 15.53 -17.42
N SER A 130 -13.46 14.20 -17.19
CA SER A 130 -14.23 13.56 -16.13
C SER A 130 -13.74 13.83 -14.69
N GLY A 131 -12.59 14.49 -14.52
CA GLY A 131 -11.98 14.82 -13.22
C GLY A 131 -11.35 13.63 -12.47
N ARG A 132 -11.46 12.40 -13.01
CA ARG A 132 -10.98 11.17 -12.37
C ARG A 132 -9.44 11.15 -12.30
N PRO A 133 -8.86 10.78 -11.14
CA PRO A 133 -7.41 10.77 -10.96
C PRO A 133 -6.78 9.63 -11.75
N LEU A 134 -5.63 9.89 -12.38
CA LEU A 134 -4.87 8.86 -13.10
C LEU A 134 -3.87 8.15 -12.18
N PRO A 135 -3.50 6.87 -12.47
CA PRO A 135 -2.51 6.14 -11.68
C PRO A 135 -1.18 6.88 -11.46
N ARG A 136 -0.68 7.59 -12.49
CA ARG A 136 0.55 8.40 -12.40
C ARG A 136 0.45 9.60 -11.45
N GLU A 137 -0.75 10.05 -11.08
CA GLU A 137 -0.92 11.13 -10.08
C GLU A 137 -0.42 10.73 -8.68
N LEU A 138 -0.24 9.43 -8.41
CA LEU A 138 0.39 8.97 -7.17
C LEU A 138 1.85 9.42 -7.03
N VAL A 139 2.53 9.59 -8.16
CA VAL A 139 3.95 9.95 -8.24
C VAL A 139 4.16 11.45 -8.28
N LYS A 140 3.16 12.21 -8.74
CA LYS A 140 3.23 13.68 -8.73
C LYS A 140 3.41 14.15 -7.29
N THR A 141 4.55 14.79 -7.01
CA THR A 141 4.71 15.58 -5.79
C THR A 141 3.62 16.65 -5.78
N PRO A 142 2.90 16.86 -4.67
CA PRO A 142 1.98 17.99 -4.60
C PRO A 142 2.78 19.27 -4.87
N PRO A 143 2.24 20.24 -5.62
CA PRO A 143 2.90 21.54 -5.77
C PRO A 143 3.16 22.10 -4.37
N HIS A 144 4.38 22.60 -4.14
CA HIS A 144 4.68 23.38 -2.95
C HIS A 144 3.67 24.53 -2.91
N LYS A 145 2.83 24.57 -1.87
CA LYS A 145 2.00 25.75 -1.63
C LYS A 145 2.95 26.85 -1.19
N ASN A 146 3.18 27.83 -2.06
CA ASN A 146 3.73 29.12 -1.68
C ASN A 146 2.70 29.88 -0.85
#